data_AF-A0A8S4BB93-F1
#
_entry.id   AF-A0A8S4BB93-F1
#
_cell.length_a   1.000
_cell.length_b   1.000
_cell.length_c   1.000
_cell.angle_alpha   90.00
_cell.angle_beta   90.00
_cell.angle_gamma   90.00
#
_symmetry.space_group_name_H-M   'P 1'
#
loop_
_entity.id
_entity.type
_entity.pdbx_description
1 polymer ?
#
loop_
_entity_poly.entity_id
_entity_poly.type
_entity_poly.pdbx_seq_one_letter_code
_entity_poly.pdbx_strand_id
1 'polypeptide(L)'
;TPSHFNGTAPQSASRFFSSAALLSVLSLVSPHPPTDTPELPAAAFAVLQDSSAPMPEVHVGTSHQEQRVVGYLTCTHLHAIEGDAAVRCEQLDLLLQWGAEFRQSSSRPPEGEKVLEDLVAFDVILGDLNFDNCSSEDKLEQQHALFTQYKDPCRLGPGEDKPWALGTLLDPSGLYDDDVSSPESLQKVMENEEGRKEYLVFPPSKNQCPASSQKGRKIPLKGNGRRIDYILYSDEGQQPDWKLEMEEFSFVTQLAGLTDHLSVAMRLAVSTGEEEP
;
A
#
# COMPACT_ATOMS: atom_id res chain seq x y z
N THR A 1 9.98 -14.56 54.44
CA THR A 1 10.12 -15.81 53.66
C THR A 1 9.82 -17.00 54.56
N PRO A 2 9.18 -18.08 54.06
CA PRO A 2 8.42 -18.17 52.81
C PRO A 2 7.09 -17.38 52.99
N SER A 3 5.83 -17.73 52.66
CA SER A 3 5.14 -18.85 51.98
C SER A 3 3.70 -18.38 51.67
N HIS A 4 2.99 -18.77 50.61
CA HIS A 4 3.36 -19.54 49.41
C HIS A 4 2.41 -19.18 48.22
N PHE A 5 2.08 -20.13 47.34
CA PHE A 5 1.15 -20.02 46.19
C PHE A 5 -0.20 -20.74 46.53
N ASN A 6 -1.28 -20.73 45.74
CA ASN A 6 -1.45 -20.46 44.30
C ASN A 6 -2.88 -19.98 43.96
N GLY A 7 -3.12 -19.41 42.77
CA GLY A 7 -4.46 -18.98 42.35
C GLY A 7 -4.53 -18.26 40.99
N THR A 8 -4.42 -19.00 39.89
CA THR A 8 -4.47 -18.47 38.52
C THR A 8 -5.90 -18.25 38.00
N ALA A 9 -6.11 -17.13 37.29
CA ALA A 9 -7.27 -16.88 36.42
C ALA A 9 -6.77 -16.38 35.05
N PRO A 10 -7.46 -16.65 33.92
CA PRO A 10 -6.84 -16.63 32.59
C PRO A 10 -6.76 -15.26 31.92
N GLN A 11 -5.61 -14.99 31.29
CA GLN A 11 -5.43 -13.92 30.29
C GLN A 11 -5.83 -14.43 28.89
N SER A 12 -7.08 -14.25 28.46
CA SER A 12 -7.48 -14.56 27.07
C SER A 12 -8.80 -13.91 26.63
N ALA A 13 -8.82 -12.59 26.42
CA ALA A 13 -9.98 -11.88 25.85
C ALA A 13 -9.64 -10.51 25.21
N SER A 14 -8.49 -10.39 24.51
CA SER A 14 -8.06 -9.12 23.89
C SER A 14 -7.14 -9.31 22.66
N ARG A 15 -7.42 -10.31 21.83
CA ARG A 15 -6.69 -10.57 20.58
C ARG A 15 -7.68 -10.67 19.42
N PHE A 16 -7.19 -10.40 18.20
CA PHE A 16 -7.90 -10.52 16.92
C PHE A 16 -8.94 -9.43 16.60
N PHE A 17 -8.52 -8.17 16.73
CA PHE A 17 -8.68 -7.17 15.66
C PHE A 17 -7.35 -6.41 15.55
N SER A 18 -6.60 -6.64 14.47
CA SER A 18 -5.26 -6.06 14.24
C SER A 18 -4.95 -6.15 12.74
N SER A 19 -4.63 -5.02 12.11
CA SER A 19 -4.35 -4.84 10.68
C SER A 19 -5.28 -5.60 9.71
N ALA A 20 -6.35 -4.91 9.30
CA ALA A 20 -7.04 -5.16 8.04
C ALA A 20 -6.98 -3.84 7.25
N ALA A 21 -6.03 -3.72 6.32
CA ALA A 21 -5.85 -2.52 5.52
C ALA A 21 -7.07 -2.32 4.59
N LEU A 22 -7.97 -1.41 4.95
CA LEU A 22 -9.06 -0.97 4.06
C LEU A 22 -8.50 0.05 3.05
N LEU A 23 -7.94 -0.47 1.96
CA LEU A 23 -7.58 0.33 0.79
C LEU A 23 -8.82 0.60 -0.05
N SER A 24 -9.01 1.86 -0.44
CA SER A 24 -10.26 2.35 -1.04
C SER A 24 -10.05 2.86 -2.47
N VAL A 25 -10.72 2.20 -3.41
CA VAL A 25 -11.07 2.69 -4.76
C VAL A 25 -9.88 3.09 -5.66
N LEU A 26 -9.47 2.16 -6.52
CA LEU A 26 -9.02 2.50 -7.87
C LEU A 26 -10.25 2.97 -8.68
N SER A 27 -10.14 4.12 -9.34
CA SER A 27 -11.21 4.71 -10.16
C SER A 27 -10.60 5.17 -11.50
N LEU A 28 -10.80 4.34 -12.52
CA LEU A 28 -10.42 4.59 -13.91
C LEU A 28 -11.50 5.46 -14.56
N VAL A 29 -11.11 6.55 -15.22
CA VAL A 29 -12.02 7.41 -15.98
C VAL A 29 -11.48 7.54 -17.40
N SER A 30 -12.32 7.25 -18.40
CA SER A 30 -11.99 7.50 -19.81
C SER A 30 -12.27 8.98 -20.15
N PRO A 31 -11.39 9.68 -20.90
CA PRO A 31 -11.49 11.13 -21.09
C PRO A 31 -12.69 11.60 -21.93
N HIS A 32 -13.39 10.71 -22.63
CA HIS A 32 -14.61 11.05 -23.40
C HIS A 32 -15.74 10.03 -23.22
N PRO A 33 -16.84 10.40 -22.52
CA PRO A 33 -18.08 9.64 -22.58
C PRO A 33 -18.91 10.07 -23.80
N PRO A 34 -19.24 9.18 -24.75
CA PRO A 34 -20.44 9.39 -25.55
C PRO A 34 -21.65 9.34 -24.59
N THR A 35 -22.68 10.15 -24.86
CA THR A 35 -23.92 10.09 -24.09
C THR A 35 -24.54 8.69 -24.17
N ASP A 36 -25.01 8.18 -23.03
CA ASP A 36 -25.56 6.83 -22.80
C ASP A 36 -24.53 5.67 -22.68
N THR A 37 -23.55 5.81 -21.78
CA THR A 37 -22.80 4.67 -21.19
C THR A 37 -22.93 4.63 -19.66
N PRO A 38 -23.00 3.44 -19.02
CA PRO A 38 -23.11 3.31 -17.56
C PRO A 38 -21.77 3.52 -16.85
N GLU A 39 -21.83 3.98 -15.59
CA GLU A 39 -20.66 4.10 -14.72
C GLU A 39 -19.99 2.73 -14.47
N LEU A 40 -18.66 2.66 -14.59
CA LEU A 40 -17.88 1.49 -14.22
C LEU A 40 -17.87 1.33 -12.69
N PRO A 41 -18.13 0.13 -12.14
CA PRO A 41 -18.18 -0.08 -10.70
C PRO A 41 -16.78 0.04 -10.07
N ALA A 42 -16.67 0.86 -9.02
CA ALA A 42 -15.46 0.97 -8.22
C ALA A 42 -15.15 -0.38 -7.53
N ALA A 43 -14.01 -0.99 -7.88
CA ALA A 43 -13.57 -2.24 -7.29
C ALA A 43 -12.89 -2.00 -5.94
N ALA A 44 -13.55 -2.41 -4.85
CA ALA A 44 -12.99 -2.42 -3.51
C ALA A 44 -12.61 -3.87 -3.12
N PHE A 45 -11.32 -4.12 -2.93
CA PHE A 45 -10.79 -5.42 -2.53
C PHE A 45 -10.37 -5.37 -1.04
N ALA A 46 -11.05 -6.14 -0.20
CA ALA A 46 -10.64 -6.36 1.19
C ALA A 46 -9.93 -7.71 1.31
N VAL A 47 -8.69 -7.71 1.80
CA VAL A 47 -7.92 -8.94 2.03
C VAL A 47 -8.19 -9.48 3.43
N LEU A 48 -8.46 -10.78 3.52
CA LEU A 48 -8.56 -11.50 4.78
C LEU A 48 -7.20 -12.06 5.19
N GLN A 49 -7.00 -12.15 6.51
CA GLN A 49 -5.71 -12.35 7.16
C GLN A 49 -5.07 -13.72 6.88
N ASP A 50 -4.19 -13.76 5.87
CA ASP A 50 -3.22 -14.82 5.58
C ASP A 50 -1.97 -14.18 4.95
N SER A 51 -0.79 -14.81 5.05
CA SER A 51 0.48 -14.29 4.48
C SER A 51 0.61 -14.55 2.96
N SER A 52 -0.52 -14.66 2.25
CA SER A 52 -0.60 -14.87 0.81
C SER A 52 -0.94 -13.57 0.09
N ALA A 53 -0.48 -13.43 -1.16
CA ALA A 53 -0.75 -12.26 -1.99
C ALA A 53 -1.87 -12.58 -3.00
N PRO A 54 -3.15 -12.21 -2.74
CA PRO A 54 -4.20 -12.32 -3.75
C PRO A 54 -3.89 -11.48 -4.98
N MET A 55 -3.91 -12.15 -6.14
CA MET A 55 -3.62 -11.59 -7.47
C MET A 55 -4.85 -11.74 -8.40
N PRO A 56 -5.84 -10.84 -8.35
CA PRO A 56 -6.89 -10.79 -9.37
C PRO A 56 -6.43 -10.17 -10.70
N GLU A 57 -6.77 -10.83 -11.81
CA GLU A 57 -6.93 -10.19 -13.12
C GLU A 57 -8.32 -9.53 -13.18
N VAL A 58 -8.37 -8.25 -13.54
CA VAL A 58 -9.61 -7.48 -13.68
C VAL A 58 -9.83 -7.14 -15.14
N HIS A 59 -10.92 -7.61 -15.74
CA HIS A 59 -11.36 -7.15 -17.06
C HIS A 59 -11.97 -5.75 -16.95
N VAL A 60 -11.42 -4.78 -17.68
CA VAL A 60 -11.78 -3.34 -17.56
C VAL A 60 -12.40 -2.75 -18.83
N GLY A 61 -12.44 -3.50 -19.93
CA GLY A 61 -13.06 -3.08 -21.18
C GLY A 61 -12.60 -3.91 -22.38
N THR A 62 -12.96 -3.46 -23.58
CA THR A 62 -12.61 -4.12 -24.84
C THR A 62 -12.16 -3.05 -25.84
N SER A 63 -11.10 -3.35 -26.60
CA SER A 63 -10.55 -2.44 -27.62
C SER A 63 -11.40 -2.38 -28.90
N HIS A 64 -11.08 -1.43 -29.79
CA HIS A 64 -11.64 -1.33 -31.13
C HIS A 64 -11.38 -2.56 -32.03
N GLN A 65 -10.47 -3.46 -31.63
CA GLN A 65 -10.15 -4.72 -32.33
C GLN A 65 -10.73 -5.96 -31.61
N GLU A 66 -11.73 -5.77 -30.74
CA GLU A 66 -12.37 -6.82 -29.91
C GLU A 66 -11.43 -7.55 -28.92
N GLN A 67 -10.17 -7.13 -28.78
CA GLN A 67 -9.25 -7.63 -27.74
C GLN A 67 -9.74 -7.21 -26.34
N ARG A 68 -9.68 -8.12 -25.36
CA ARG A 68 -9.94 -7.76 -23.96
C ARG A 68 -8.89 -6.77 -23.47
N VAL A 69 -9.32 -5.83 -22.65
CA VAL A 69 -8.46 -5.00 -21.81
C VAL A 69 -8.53 -5.54 -20.39
N VAL A 70 -7.37 -5.74 -19.78
CA VAL A 70 -7.21 -6.28 -18.42
C VAL A 70 -6.31 -5.37 -17.59
N GLY A 71 -6.44 -5.44 -16.28
CA GLY A 71 -5.48 -4.87 -15.34
C GLY A 71 -5.16 -5.87 -14.23
N TYR A 72 -3.90 -5.89 -13.82
CA TYR A 72 -3.43 -6.74 -12.74
C TYR A 72 -3.36 -5.96 -11.44
N LEU A 73 -3.87 -6.58 -10.37
CA LEU A 73 -3.80 -6.04 -9.02
C LEU A 73 -3.26 -7.13 -8.10
N THR A 74 -2.31 -6.77 -7.24
CA THR A 74 -1.79 -7.64 -6.18
C THR A 74 -1.88 -6.89 -4.86
N CYS A 75 -2.57 -7.47 -3.87
CA CYS A 75 -2.54 -6.97 -2.50
C CYS A 75 -1.74 -7.94 -1.62
N THR A 76 -0.94 -7.44 -0.67
CA THR A 76 -0.15 -8.30 0.23
C THR A 76 -0.01 -7.71 1.64
N HIS A 77 0.43 -8.56 2.58
CA HIS A 77 0.79 -8.20 3.94
C HIS A 77 2.05 -8.97 4.32
N LEU A 78 3.19 -8.27 4.46
CA LEU A 78 4.50 -8.89 4.67
C LEU A 78 4.85 -9.11 6.15
N HIS A 79 5.98 -9.78 6.40
CA HIS A 79 6.42 -10.19 7.74
C HIS A 79 6.73 -9.00 8.68
N ALA A 80 5.87 -8.84 9.68
CA ALA A 80 5.82 -7.67 10.58
C ALA A 80 6.89 -7.61 11.69
N ILE A 81 7.85 -8.55 11.76
CA ILE A 81 8.88 -8.50 12.80
C ILE A 81 10.00 -7.53 12.40
N GLU A 82 10.22 -6.51 13.23
CA GLU A 82 11.32 -5.55 13.02
C GLU A 82 12.69 -6.26 13.08
N GLY A 83 13.54 -6.00 12.08
CA GLY A 83 14.88 -6.59 11.96
C GLY A 83 14.94 -7.89 11.14
N ASP A 84 13.82 -8.56 10.86
CA ASP A 84 13.75 -9.75 10.00
C ASP A 84 13.75 -9.38 8.50
N ALA A 85 14.57 -8.39 8.12
CA ALA A 85 14.67 -7.82 6.77
C ALA A 85 14.92 -8.87 5.67
N ALA A 86 15.65 -9.94 5.98
CA ALA A 86 15.90 -11.05 5.06
C ALA A 86 14.62 -11.82 4.69
N VAL A 87 13.69 -11.98 5.65
CA VAL A 87 12.40 -12.64 5.41
C VAL A 87 11.53 -11.78 4.50
N ARG A 88 11.48 -10.46 4.73
CA ARG A 88 10.77 -9.54 3.84
C ARG A 88 11.38 -9.51 2.43
N CYS A 89 12.70 -9.55 2.29
CA CYS A 89 13.35 -9.68 0.97
C CYS A 89 12.93 -10.98 0.26
N GLU A 90 12.95 -12.13 0.94
CA GLU A 90 12.50 -13.41 0.37
C GLU A 90 11.01 -13.37 -0.05
N GLN A 91 10.16 -12.73 0.75
CA GLN A 91 8.75 -12.50 0.37
C GLN A 91 8.59 -11.55 -0.83
N LEU A 92 9.44 -10.53 -0.96
CA LEU A 92 9.43 -9.60 -2.11
C LEU A 92 9.94 -10.27 -3.39
N ASP A 93 10.91 -11.17 -3.30
CA ASP A 93 11.35 -12.02 -4.42
C ASP A 93 10.21 -12.97 -4.86
N LEU A 94 9.56 -13.64 -3.91
CA LEU A 94 8.40 -14.51 -4.18
C LEU A 94 7.21 -13.74 -4.76
N LEU A 95 6.95 -12.51 -4.30
CA LEU A 95 5.91 -11.63 -4.82
C LEU A 95 6.10 -11.32 -6.31
N LEU A 96 7.34 -11.04 -6.72
CA LEU A 96 7.70 -10.82 -8.13
C LEU A 96 7.59 -12.11 -8.96
N GLN A 97 8.05 -13.24 -8.41
CA GLN A 97 7.94 -14.54 -9.08
C GLN A 97 6.47 -14.92 -9.31
N TRP A 98 5.65 -14.91 -8.26
CA TRP A 98 4.23 -15.27 -8.34
C TRP A 98 3.44 -14.31 -9.23
N GLY A 99 3.76 -13.01 -9.24
CA GLY A 99 3.14 -12.06 -10.17
C GLY A 99 3.44 -12.40 -11.64
N ALA A 100 4.69 -12.78 -11.95
CA ALA A 100 5.07 -13.22 -13.29
C ALA A 100 4.42 -14.57 -13.68
N GLU A 101 4.38 -15.54 -12.75
CA GLU A 101 3.72 -16.84 -12.94
C GLU A 101 2.20 -16.69 -13.13
N PHE A 102 1.56 -15.80 -12.36
CA PHE A 102 0.13 -15.52 -12.46
C PHE A 102 -0.22 -14.97 -13.85
N ARG A 103 0.45 -13.90 -14.29
CA ARG A 103 0.25 -13.32 -15.64
C ARG A 103 0.47 -14.34 -16.75
N GLN A 104 1.52 -15.17 -16.65
CA GLN A 104 1.80 -16.23 -17.63
C GLN A 104 0.76 -17.38 -17.59
N SER A 105 0.00 -17.51 -16.50
CA SER A 105 -1.08 -18.49 -16.38
C SER A 105 -2.42 -17.95 -16.90
N SER A 106 -2.72 -16.66 -16.69
CA SER A 106 -4.00 -16.04 -17.07
C SER A 106 -4.04 -15.59 -18.53
N SER A 107 -2.91 -15.13 -19.10
CA SER A 107 -2.79 -14.71 -20.51
C SER A 107 -2.91 -15.85 -21.55
N ARG A 108 -3.38 -17.04 -21.15
CA ARG A 108 -3.43 -18.23 -22.01
C ARG A 108 -4.82 -18.38 -22.65
N PRO A 109 -4.95 -18.25 -23.98
CA PRO A 109 -6.23 -18.49 -24.65
C PRO A 109 -6.63 -19.97 -24.58
N PRO A 110 -7.94 -20.29 -24.57
CA PRO A 110 -8.42 -21.66 -24.60
C PRO A 110 -8.00 -22.38 -25.91
N GLU A 111 -7.67 -23.67 -25.81
CA GLU A 111 -7.15 -24.45 -26.94
C GLU A 111 -8.13 -24.48 -28.13
N GLY A 112 -7.71 -23.86 -29.25
CA GLY A 112 -8.38 -23.95 -30.55
C GLY A 112 -8.84 -22.62 -31.13
N GLU A 113 -8.95 -21.56 -30.34
CA GLU A 113 -9.39 -20.24 -30.81
C GLU A 113 -8.21 -19.30 -31.11
N LYS A 114 -8.33 -18.51 -32.17
CA LYS A 114 -7.39 -17.40 -32.47
C LYS A 114 -7.77 -16.15 -31.67
N VAL A 115 -7.77 -16.27 -30.34
CA VAL A 115 -7.89 -15.10 -29.47
C VAL A 115 -6.58 -14.31 -29.57
N LEU A 116 -6.68 -12.99 -29.66
CA LEU A 116 -5.54 -12.08 -29.58
C LEU A 116 -5.10 -11.96 -28.12
N GLU A 117 -3.82 -11.65 -27.87
CA GLU A 117 -3.32 -11.41 -26.52
C GLU A 117 -4.02 -10.20 -25.87
N ASP A 118 -4.19 -10.25 -24.55
CA ASP A 118 -4.90 -9.23 -23.78
C ASP A 118 -4.09 -7.93 -23.66
N LEU A 119 -4.78 -6.80 -23.66
CA LEU A 119 -4.15 -5.49 -23.52
C LEU A 119 -4.08 -5.09 -22.04
N VAL A 120 -2.87 -4.94 -21.51
CA VAL A 120 -2.66 -4.60 -20.09
C VAL A 120 -2.76 -3.09 -19.87
N ALA A 121 -3.81 -2.65 -19.18
CA ALA A 121 -4.06 -1.26 -18.85
C ALA A 121 -3.24 -0.77 -17.64
N PHE A 122 -3.00 -1.63 -16.66
CA PHE A 122 -2.18 -1.34 -15.47
C PHE A 122 -1.72 -2.63 -14.80
N ASP A 123 -0.63 -2.54 -14.05
CA ASP A 123 -0.17 -3.58 -13.12
C ASP A 123 0.20 -2.90 -11.79
N VAL A 124 -0.47 -3.28 -10.70
CA VAL A 124 -0.40 -2.58 -9.41
C VAL A 124 -0.14 -3.55 -8.27
N ILE A 125 0.89 -3.27 -7.46
CA ILE A 125 1.19 -3.98 -6.20
C ILE A 125 0.92 -3.02 -5.04
N LEU A 126 0.17 -3.48 -4.02
CA LEU A 126 -0.18 -2.65 -2.86
C LEU A 126 -0.29 -3.45 -1.55
N GLY A 127 -0.35 -2.72 -0.44
CA GLY A 127 -0.60 -3.27 0.89
C GLY A 127 0.46 -2.89 1.93
N ASP A 128 0.40 -3.57 3.08
CA ASP A 128 1.33 -3.36 4.20
C ASP A 128 2.60 -4.19 4.00
N LEU A 129 3.70 -3.52 3.69
CA LEU A 129 4.98 -4.17 3.48
C LEU A 129 5.82 -4.27 4.75
N ASN A 130 5.37 -3.70 5.88
CA ASN A 130 6.04 -3.75 7.18
C ASN A 130 7.52 -3.28 7.20
N PHE A 131 7.92 -2.46 6.22
CA PHE A 131 9.24 -1.84 6.14
C PHE A 131 9.10 -0.41 5.60
N ASP A 132 9.90 0.54 6.11
CA ASP A 132 9.82 1.94 5.70
C ASP A 132 10.94 2.36 4.72
N ASN A 133 10.74 3.51 4.06
CA ASN A 133 11.72 4.11 3.15
C ASN A 133 12.50 5.30 3.75
N CYS A 134 12.79 5.29 5.05
CA CYS A 134 13.54 6.38 5.73
C CYS A 134 14.49 5.93 6.87
N SER A 135 14.34 4.72 7.40
CA SER A 135 15.20 4.09 8.40
C SER A 135 16.49 3.55 7.78
N SER A 136 17.46 3.19 8.61
CA SER A 136 18.68 2.48 8.19
C SER A 136 18.61 0.98 8.46
N GLU A 137 17.46 0.53 8.95
CA GLU A 137 17.14 -0.80 9.48
C GLU A 137 16.53 -1.62 8.34
N ASP A 138 15.51 -1.05 7.68
CA ASP A 138 14.79 -1.59 6.52
C ASP A 138 15.56 -1.41 5.19
N LYS A 139 16.89 -1.20 5.25
CA LYS A 139 17.71 -0.80 4.11
C LYS A 139 17.77 -1.86 3.00
N LEU A 140 17.62 -3.14 3.31
CA LEU A 140 17.71 -4.21 2.30
C LEU A 140 16.47 -4.20 1.41
N GLU A 141 15.30 -4.08 2.04
CA GLU A 141 14.00 -3.96 1.41
C GLU A 141 13.89 -2.67 0.59
N GLN A 142 14.37 -1.56 1.13
CA GLN A 142 14.51 -0.28 0.38
C GLN A 142 15.31 -0.45 -0.93
N GLN A 143 16.26 -1.38 -0.98
CA GLN A 143 17.12 -1.65 -2.15
C GLN A 143 16.65 -2.84 -3.00
N HIS A 144 15.45 -3.40 -2.72
CA HIS A 144 14.91 -4.56 -3.41
C HIS A 144 14.55 -4.28 -4.89
N ALA A 145 14.66 -5.32 -5.73
CA ALA A 145 14.40 -5.26 -7.17
C ALA A 145 12.96 -4.87 -7.54
N LEU A 146 12.01 -5.01 -6.61
CA LEU A 146 10.62 -4.56 -6.74
C LEU A 146 10.56 -3.08 -7.15
N PHE A 147 11.37 -2.22 -6.53
CA PHE A 147 11.42 -0.78 -6.82
C PHE A 147 12.13 -0.42 -8.13
N THR A 148 12.58 -1.42 -8.91
CA THR A 148 13.07 -1.24 -10.28
C THR A 148 11.97 -1.54 -11.30
N GLN A 149 11.12 -2.54 -11.04
CA GLN A 149 10.02 -2.97 -11.92
C GLN A 149 8.71 -2.20 -11.64
N TYR A 150 8.50 -1.75 -10.40
CA TYR A 150 7.32 -1.01 -9.97
C TYR A 150 7.72 0.32 -9.34
N LYS A 151 7.01 1.37 -9.73
CA LYS A 151 7.22 2.77 -9.35
C LYS A 151 6.40 3.09 -8.11
N ASP A 152 7.08 3.65 -7.11
CA ASP A 152 6.48 4.18 -5.89
C ASP A 152 6.24 5.70 -6.06
N PRO A 153 4.97 6.18 -6.06
CA PRO A 153 4.64 7.60 -6.18
C PRO A 153 5.26 8.49 -5.10
N CYS A 154 5.52 7.95 -3.89
CA CYS A 154 6.07 8.69 -2.74
C CYS A 154 7.60 8.76 -2.73
N ARG A 155 8.30 7.96 -3.52
CA ARG A 155 9.75 7.73 -3.38
C ARG A 155 10.62 8.64 -4.26
N LEU A 156 11.75 9.10 -3.72
CA LEU A 156 12.86 9.67 -4.50
C LEU A 156 13.97 8.62 -4.72
N GLY A 157 14.24 7.80 -3.71
CA GLY A 157 15.25 6.74 -3.77
C GLY A 157 15.20 5.80 -2.56
N PRO A 158 16.12 4.82 -2.48
CA PRO A 158 16.22 3.92 -1.34
C PRO A 158 16.61 4.69 -0.07
N GLY A 159 15.70 4.76 0.90
CA GLY A 159 15.88 5.53 2.13
C GLY A 159 15.60 7.04 1.97
N GLU A 160 14.99 7.46 0.86
CA GLU A 160 14.58 8.85 0.62
C GLU A 160 13.18 8.96 -0.01
N ASP A 161 12.24 9.48 0.76
CA ASP A 161 10.88 9.82 0.33
C ASP A 161 10.78 11.30 -0.12
N LYS A 162 9.77 11.58 -0.97
CA LYS A 162 9.42 12.93 -1.41
C LYS A 162 8.97 13.77 -0.22
N PRO A 163 9.24 15.10 -0.19
CA PRO A 163 8.91 15.95 0.96
C PRO A 163 7.43 15.98 1.39
N TRP A 164 6.51 15.62 0.49
CA TRP A 164 5.07 15.55 0.75
C TRP A 164 4.59 14.18 1.23
N ALA A 165 5.39 13.12 1.09
CA ALA A 165 5.00 11.78 1.50
C ALA A 165 4.94 11.68 3.03
N LEU A 166 3.94 10.97 3.55
CA LEU A 166 3.69 10.79 4.98
C LEU A 166 3.99 9.37 5.41
N GLY A 167 4.38 9.21 6.68
CA GLY A 167 4.28 7.93 7.36
C GLY A 167 2.82 7.51 7.49
N THR A 168 2.58 6.21 7.48
CA THR A 168 1.24 5.60 7.48
C THR A 168 0.90 4.93 8.79
N LEU A 169 1.91 4.48 9.57
CA LEU A 169 1.70 3.89 10.88
C LEU A 169 1.53 4.98 11.96
N LEU A 170 0.37 5.01 12.61
CA LEU A 170 0.02 5.86 13.74
C LEU A 170 0.58 5.28 15.06
N ASP A 171 0.93 6.13 16.03
CA ASP A 171 1.31 5.67 17.38
C ASP A 171 0.06 5.15 18.13
N PRO A 172 -0.04 3.85 18.48
CA PRO A 172 -1.23 3.29 19.13
C PRO A 172 -1.52 3.87 20.53
N SER A 173 -0.57 4.59 21.13
CA SER A 173 -0.77 5.29 22.41
C SER A 173 -1.46 6.66 22.26
N GLY A 174 -1.59 7.19 21.04
CA GLY A 174 -2.35 8.40 20.73
C GLY A 174 -3.68 8.16 19.99
N LEU A 175 -3.93 6.95 19.47
CA LEU A 175 -5.03 6.65 18.53
C LEU A 175 -6.45 7.03 19.00
N TYR A 176 -6.67 7.14 20.32
CA TYR A 176 -7.97 7.47 20.92
C TYR A 176 -7.98 8.84 21.63
N ASP A 177 -7.00 9.71 21.38
CA ASP A 177 -7.09 11.11 21.81
C ASP A 177 -8.17 11.84 21.00
N ASP A 178 -8.87 12.79 21.63
CA ASP A 178 -9.91 13.59 20.98
C ASP A 178 -9.40 14.26 19.68
N ASP A 179 -8.15 14.73 19.66
CA ASP A 179 -7.50 15.44 18.55
C ASP A 179 -7.22 14.59 17.29
N VAL A 180 -7.32 13.26 17.37
CA VAL A 180 -7.21 12.34 16.21
C VAL A 180 -8.42 11.42 16.03
N SER A 181 -9.46 11.61 16.86
CA SER A 181 -10.65 10.75 16.89
C SER A 181 -11.61 10.92 15.70
N SER A 182 -11.37 11.89 14.81
CA SER A 182 -12.22 12.17 13.65
C SER A 182 -11.42 12.42 12.36
N PRO A 183 -11.99 12.17 11.16
CA PRO A 183 -11.27 12.34 9.90
C PRO A 183 -10.70 13.75 9.70
N GLU A 184 -11.48 14.78 10.06
CA GLU A 184 -11.12 16.19 9.90
C GLU A 184 -10.19 16.69 11.01
N SER A 185 -10.05 15.99 12.14
CA SER A 185 -9.07 16.32 13.18
C SER A 185 -7.73 15.66 12.85
N LEU A 186 -7.75 14.35 12.54
CA LEU A 186 -6.59 13.60 12.06
C LEU A 186 -5.96 14.23 10.80
N GLN A 187 -6.74 14.75 9.85
CA GLN A 187 -6.20 15.48 8.69
C GLN A 187 -5.35 16.68 9.13
N LYS A 188 -5.85 17.52 10.05
CA LYS A 188 -5.14 18.72 10.51
C LYS A 188 -3.86 18.35 11.28
N VAL A 189 -3.88 17.26 12.02
CA VAL A 189 -2.71 16.69 12.70
C VAL A 189 -1.67 16.19 11.69
N MET A 190 -2.10 15.56 10.59
CA MET A 190 -1.20 15.10 9.53
C MET A 190 -0.64 16.24 8.67
N GLU A 191 -1.38 17.33 8.46
CA GLU A 191 -0.88 18.54 7.79
C GLU A 191 0.21 19.26 8.62
N ASN A 192 0.12 19.23 9.96
CA ASN A 192 1.07 19.89 10.86
C ASN A 192 2.31 19.03 11.21
N GLU A 193 3.50 19.65 11.22
CA GLU A 193 4.77 18.93 11.47
C GLU A 193 4.93 18.45 12.92
N GLU A 194 4.42 19.21 13.90
CA GLU A 194 4.40 18.80 15.31
C GLU A 194 3.39 17.67 15.55
N GLY A 195 2.20 17.76 14.95
CA GLY A 195 1.16 16.73 15.00
C GLY A 195 1.65 15.39 14.45
N ARG A 196 2.30 15.38 13.27
CA ARG A 196 2.97 14.18 12.75
C ARG A 196 3.98 13.59 13.74
N LYS A 197 4.77 14.42 14.43
CA LYS A 197 5.77 13.97 15.43
C LYS A 197 5.18 13.44 16.74
N GLU A 198 3.90 13.70 17.01
CA GLU A 198 3.19 13.18 18.20
C GLU A 198 2.33 11.95 17.88
N TYR A 199 1.83 11.83 16.64
CA TYR A 199 0.84 10.80 16.27
C TYR A 199 1.29 9.77 15.21
N LEU A 200 2.44 9.94 14.54
CA LEU A 200 3.02 8.90 13.68
C LEU A 200 4.19 8.20 14.36
N VAL A 201 4.36 6.91 14.09
CA VAL A 201 5.55 6.16 14.48
C VAL A 201 6.75 6.63 13.63
N PHE A 202 7.90 6.83 14.27
CA PHE A 202 9.18 7.15 13.61
C PHE A 202 10.19 6.02 13.83
N PRO A 203 11.20 5.87 12.93
CA PRO A 203 12.26 4.89 13.12
C PRO A 203 12.98 5.02 14.48
N PRO A 204 13.24 3.92 15.19
CA PRO A 204 13.87 3.96 16.50
C PRO A 204 15.33 4.46 16.40
N SER A 205 15.62 5.63 16.96
CA SER A 205 16.97 6.19 16.91
C SER A 205 17.97 5.33 17.69
N LYS A 206 19.11 4.98 17.08
CA LYS A 206 20.17 4.08 17.62
C LYS A 206 20.76 4.43 18.99
N ASN A 207 20.46 5.61 19.52
CA ASN A 207 20.93 6.10 20.82
C ASN A 207 19.84 6.06 21.92
N GLN A 208 18.69 5.41 21.71
CA GLN A 208 17.58 5.34 22.68
C GLN A 208 17.21 3.91 23.06
N CYS A 209 16.84 3.72 24.33
CA CYS A 209 16.44 2.43 24.87
C CYS A 209 14.95 2.13 24.58
N PRO A 210 14.52 0.86 24.40
CA PRO A 210 13.16 0.51 23.95
C PRO A 210 12.01 0.76 24.94
N ALA A 211 12.25 1.48 26.04
CA ALA A 211 11.36 1.51 27.22
C ALA A 211 10.84 2.91 27.57
N SER A 212 10.88 3.87 26.64
CA SER A 212 10.40 5.23 26.89
C SER A 212 9.63 5.82 25.70
N SER A 213 8.38 5.36 25.52
CA SER A 213 7.33 6.18 24.93
C SER A 213 7.16 7.44 25.78
N GLN A 214 7.76 8.55 25.34
CA GLN A 214 7.69 9.83 26.02
C GLN A 214 7.16 10.90 25.08
N LYS A 215 5.83 10.86 24.92
CA LYS A 215 4.99 11.99 24.50
C LYS A 215 5.51 13.29 25.13
N GLY A 216 5.87 14.27 24.30
CA GLY A 216 6.51 15.52 24.72
C GLY A 216 8.05 15.57 24.74
N ARG A 217 8.80 14.49 24.44
CA ARG A 217 10.27 14.60 24.24
C ARG A 217 10.59 15.21 22.86
N LYS A 218 11.20 16.40 22.88
CA LYS A 218 11.74 17.08 21.70
C LYS A 218 13.05 16.45 21.18
N ILE A 219 12.96 15.19 20.75
CA ILE A 219 13.99 14.54 19.94
C ILE A 219 13.92 15.11 18.52
N PRO A 220 15.06 15.32 17.80
CA PRO A 220 15.04 15.68 16.39
C PRO A 220 14.57 14.51 15.50
N LEU A 221 13.27 14.24 15.52
CA LEU A 221 12.61 13.37 14.55
C LEU A 221 12.70 14.00 13.15
N LYS A 222 13.26 13.26 12.19
CA LYS A 222 13.47 13.70 10.80
C LYS A 222 12.55 12.90 9.88
N GLY A 223 11.98 13.58 8.88
CA GLY A 223 11.00 12.98 7.96
C GLY A 223 9.57 13.13 8.49
N ASN A 224 8.64 12.40 7.87
CA ASN A 224 7.20 12.50 8.15
C ASN A 224 6.62 11.21 8.78
N GLY A 225 7.42 10.39 9.46
CA GLY A 225 7.02 9.10 10.04
C GLY A 225 7.42 7.88 9.20
N ARG A 226 7.09 6.67 9.67
CA ARG A 226 7.31 5.39 8.96
C ARG A 226 6.16 5.15 7.97
N ARG A 227 6.49 5.11 6.68
CA ARG A 227 5.55 4.74 5.60
C ARG A 227 5.75 3.26 5.28
N ILE A 228 4.84 2.42 5.76
CA ILE A 228 4.89 0.96 5.60
C ILE A 228 3.79 0.42 4.67
N ASP A 229 2.77 1.22 4.40
CA ASP A 229 1.72 0.94 3.43
C ASP A 229 2.11 1.55 2.08
N TYR A 230 2.09 0.74 1.02
CA TYR A 230 2.52 1.13 -0.32
C TYR A 230 1.40 0.92 -1.34
N ILE A 231 1.41 1.76 -2.38
CA ILE A 231 0.77 1.46 -3.66
C ILE A 231 1.82 1.75 -4.73
N LEU A 232 2.13 0.74 -5.53
CA LEU A 232 3.18 0.71 -6.54
C LEU A 232 2.55 0.35 -7.89
N TYR A 233 3.04 0.91 -8.99
CA TYR A 233 2.53 0.60 -10.34
C TYR A 233 3.68 0.33 -11.32
N SER A 234 3.44 -0.53 -12.31
CA SER A 234 4.36 -0.70 -13.44
C SER A 234 3.75 -0.15 -14.73
N ASP A 235 4.61 0.45 -15.55
CA ASP A 235 4.39 0.74 -16.97
C ASP A 235 5.21 -0.21 -17.88
N GLU A 236 5.89 -1.21 -17.31
CA GLU A 236 6.47 -2.30 -18.10
C GLU A 236 5.36 -3.22 -18.65
N GLY A 237 5.49 -3.66 -19.90
CA GLY A 237 4.52 -4.55 -20.55
C GLY A 237 3.23 -3.87 -21.06
N GLN A 238 3.10 -2.55 -20.94
CA GLN A 238 2.02 -1.80 -21.57
C GLN A 238 2.18 -1.74 -23.11
N GLN A 239 1.09 -1.47 -23.81
CA GLN A 239 1.11 -1.27 -25.26
C GLN A 239 1.89 0.00 -25.63
N PRO A 240 2.70 0.01 -26.71
CA PRO A 240 3.59 1.15 -27.03
C PRO A 240 2.88 2.49 -27.23
N ASP A 241 1.62 2.45 -27.70
CA ASP A 241 0.79 3.63 -27.95
C ASP A 241 -0.12 3.98 -26.76
N TRP A 242 0.05 3.32 -25.61
CA TRP A 242 -0.72 3.58 -24.39
C TRP A 242 0.14 4.35 -23.39
N LYS A 243 -0.48 5.29 -22.68
CA LYS A 243 0.17 6.19 -21.74
C LYS A 243 -0.53 6.14 -20.39
N LEU A 244 0.21 5.66 -19.38
CA LEU A 244 -0.20 5.60 -17.99
C LEU A 244 0.29 6.82 -17.22
N GLU A 245 -0.62 7.57 -16.62
CA GLU A 245 -0.29 8.72 -15.77
C GLU A 245 -0.92 8.58 -14.38
N MET A 246 -0.14 8.91 -13.34
CA MET A 246 -0.63 9.02 -11.98
C MET A 246 -1.21 10.42 -11.80
N GLU A 247 -2.54 10.52 -11.75
CA GLU A 247 -3.26 11.80 -11.62
C GLU A 247 -3.34 12.27 -10.17
N GLU A 248 -3.52 11.33 -9.23
CA GLU A 248 -3.84 11.59 -7.84
C GLU A 248 -3.18 10.55 -6.94
N PHE A 249 -2.64 11.00 -5.81
CA PHE A 249 -2.19 10.14 -4.72
C PHE A 249 -2.56 10.81 -3.40
N SER A 250 -3.14 10.07 -2.46
CA SER A 250 -3.65 10.63 -1.21
C SER A 250 -3.47 9.70 0.00
N PHE A 251 -3.30 10.32 1.16
CA PHE A 251 -3.37 9.68 2.48
C PHE A 251 -4.75 9.99 3.07
N VAL A 252 -5.49 8.96 3.45
CA VAL A 252 -6.93 9.02 3.72
C VAL A 252 -7.20 8.83 5.21
N THR A 253 -7.73 9.88 5.85
CA THR A 253 -7.99 9.92 7.30
C THR A 253 -9.37 9.42 7.71
N GLN A 254 -10.20 8.92 6.77
CA GLN A 254 -11.59 8.53 7.04
C GLN A 254 -11.75 7.39 8.07
N LEU A 255 -10.69 6.63 8.36
CA LEU A 255 -10.69 5.56 9.36
C LEU A 255 -10.09 5.99 10.72
N ALA A 256 -10.04 7.30 11.00
CA ALA A 256 -9.65 7.87 12.27
C ALA A 256 -10.30 7.15 13.47
N GLY A 257 -9.49 6.73 14.46
CA GLY A 257 -9.94 5.98 15.64
C GLY A 257 -10.41 4.54 15.39
N LEU A 258 -10.39 4.04 14.14
CA LEU A 258 -10.80 2.67 13.79
C LEU A 258 -9.61 1.73 13.48
N THR A 259 -8.45 2.28 13.13
CA THR A 259 -7.22 1.55 12.80
C THR A 259 -5.98 2.41 13.07
N ASP A 260 -4.86 1.76 13.33
CA ASP A 260 -3.52 2.33 13.49
C ASP A 260 -2.79 2.60 12.15
N HIS A 261 -3.42 2.35 11.00
CA HIS A 261 -2.86 2.67 9.67
C HIS A 261 -3.65 3.79 8.96
N LEU A 262 -2.96 4.75 8.36
CA LEU A 262 -3.54 5.66 7.37
C LEU A 262 -3.71 4.92 6.05
N SER A 263 -4.97 4.76 5.60
CA SER A 263 -5.26 4.23 4.26
C SER A 263 -4.60 5.10 3.18
N VAL A 264 -4.07 4.46 2.15
CA VAL A 264 -3.48 5.12 0.97
C VAL A 264 -4.42 4.92 -0.23
N ALA A 265 -4.49 5.89 -1.14
CA ALA A 265 -5.21 5.77 -2.41
C ALA A 265 -4.43 6.41 -3.57
N MET A 266 -4.64 5.90 -4.78
CA MET A 266 -3.96 6.33 -6.01
C MET A 266 -4.92 6.26 -7.21
N ARG A 267 -4.86 7.25 -8.09
CA ARG A 267 -5.57 7.29 -9.38
C ARG A 267 -4.60 7.16 -10.53
N LEU A 268 -4.89 6.24 -11.45
CA LEU A 268 -4.19 6.06 -12.70
C LEU A 268 -5.13 6.41 -13.85
N ALA A 269 -4.72 7.32 -14.73
CA ALA A 269 -5.32 7.50 -16.04
C ALA A 269 -4.59 6.61 -17.05
N VAL A 270 -5.35 5.90 -17.87
CA VAL A 270 -4.85 5.14 -19.02
C VAL A 270 -5.41 5.81 -20.26
N SER A 271 -4.53 6.34 -21.11
CA SER A 271 -4.90 6.99 -22.37
C SER A 271 -4.29 6.23 -23.55
N THR A 272 -5.10 6.04 -24.58
CA THR A 272 -4.68 5.46 -25.86
C THR A 272 -4.33 6.60 -26.82
N GLY A 273 -3.19 6.54 -27.51
CA GLY A 273 -2.62 7.63 -28.33
C GLY A 273 -3.39 8.03 -29.60
N GLU A 274 -4.68 7.71 -29.69
CA GLU A 274 -5.57 8.12 -30.78
C GLU A 274 -6.09 9.55 -30.52
N GLU A 275 -5.28 10.57 -30.87
CA GLU A 275 -5.83 11.91 -31.12
C GLU A 275 -6.73 11.86 -32.38
N GLU A 276 -7.95 12.39 -32.30
CA GLU A 276 -8.86 12.44 -33.46
C GLU A 276 -8.32 13.32 -34.60
N PRO A 277 -8.53 12.94 -35.88
CA PRO A 277 -7.98 13.62 -37.07
C PRO A 277 -8.79 14.81 -37.62
#